data_AF-A0A954IBM0-F1
#
_entry.id   AF-A0A954IBM0-F1
#
_cell.length_a   1.000
_cell.length_b   1.000
_cell.length_c   1.000
_cell.angle_alpha   90.00
_cell.angle_beta   90.00
_cell.angle_gamma   90.00
#
_symmetry.space_group_name_H-M   'P 1'
#
loop_
_entity.id
_entity.type
_entity.pdbx_description
1 polymer ?
#
loop_
_entity_poly.entity_id
_entity_poly.type
_entity_poly.pdbx_seq_one_letter_code
_entity_poly.pdbx_strand_id
1 'polypeptide(L)'
;KLLMCADFRRECLKSLPSNILQKIHLPEIDREYTLYEVAAAMSAGPARALGLTKKGSLGIGCDADVVIYDEDDDVERMFGHPRYVIKAGEIVIEEGDIRETPQGREYLCRPPIAPDIEDFLRPRFEDCYTMSFENYPVELDRIEHVEMHDC
;
A
#
# COMPACT_ATOMS: atom_id res chain seq x y z
N LYS A 1 6.95 -2.33 -15.91
CA LYS A 1 7.90 -2.27 -17.07
C LYS A 1 9.29 -1.75 -16.71
N LEU A 2 9.46 -0.53 -16.20
CA LEU A 2 10.79 0.08 -15.89
C LEU A 2 11.73 -0.77 -15.02
N LEU A 3 11.22 -1.49 -14.02
CA LEU A 3 12.01 -2.36 -13.15
C LEU A 3 12.37 -3.71 -13.80
N MET A 4 11.55 -4.17 -14.76
CA MET A 4 11.63 -5.52 -15.35
C MET A 4 12.29 -5.55 -16.74
N CYS A 5 12.56 -4.38 -17.35
CA CYS A 5 13.21 -4.29 -18.66
C CYS A 5 14.24 -3.15 -18.67
N ALA A 6 15.52 -3.51 -18.71
CA ALA A 6 16.66 -2.60 -18.74
C ALA A 6 16.70 -1.81 -20.05
N ASP A 7 16.39 -2.44 -21.19
CA ASP A 7 16.35 -1.76 -22.49
C ASP A 7 15.28 -0.67 -22.52
N PHE A 8 14.08 -0.97 -22.03
CA PHE A 8 13.01 0.02 -21.90
C PHE A 8 13.43 1.17 -20.96
N ARG A 9 14.07 0.83 -19.83
CA ARG A 9 14.62 1.84 -18.91
C ARG A 9 15.67 2.73 -19.58
N ARG A 10 16.59 2.16 -20.38
CA ARG A 10 17.58 2.93 -21.16
C ARG A 10 16.94 3.83 -22.19
N GLU A 11 15.86 3.38 -22.84
CA GLU A 11 15.10 4.22 -23.76
C GLU A 11 14.51 5.44 -23.05
N CYS A 12 13.88 5.24 -21.89
CA CYS A 12 13.39 6.34 -21.06
C CYS A 12 14.51 7.29 -20.60
N LEU A 13 15.70 6.78 -20.31
CA LEU A 13 16.84 7.61 -19.89
C LEU A 13 17.31 8.58 -21.00
N LYS A 14 17.05 8.30 -22.28
CA LYS A 14 17.41 9.19 -23.39
C LYS A 14 16.67 10.53 -23.36
N SER A 15 15.50 10.59 -22.72
CA SER A 15 14.76 11.84 -22.57
C SER A 15 15.30 12.73 -21.45
N LEU A 16 16.24 12.24 -20.62
CA LEU A 16 16.79 13.01 -19.51
C LEU A 16 17.93 13.94 -19.95
N PRO A 17 17.99 15.16 -19.40
CA PRO A 17 19.13 16.06 -19.56
C PRO A 17 20.46 15.44 -19.12
N SER A 18 21.54 15.77 -19.83
CA SER A 18 22.89 15.23 -19.58
C SER A 18 23.43 15.54 -18.18
N ASN A 19 23.08 16.70 -17.61
CA ASN A 19 23.47 17.09 -16.25
C ASN A 19 22.81 16.23 -15.15
N ILE A 20 21.70 15.55 -15.44
CA ILE A 20 21.07 14.57 -14.55
C ILE A 20 21.78 13.23 -14.69
N LEU A 21 22.02 12.79 -15.94
CA LEU A 21 22.69 11.52 -16.22
C LEU A 21 24.07 11.42 -15.57
N GLN A 22 24.83 12.52 -15.51
CA GLN A 22 26.13 12.60 -14.82
C GLN A 22 26.06 12.47 -13.29
N LYS A 23 24.86 12.52 -12.70
CA LYS A 23 24.65 12.53 -11.24
C LYS A 23 23.97 11.26 -10.72
N ILE A 24 23.71 10.28 -11.58
CA ILE A 24 23.01 9.06 -11.22
C ILE A 24 23.75 7.82 -11.73
N HIS A 25 23.65 6.71 -11.00
CA HIS A 25 24.20 5.41 -11.41
C HIS A 25 23.20 4.54 -12.18
N LEU A 26 21.95 4.99 -12.32
CA LEU A 26 20.90 4.21 -12.98
C LEU A 26 21.26 3.71 -14.40
N PRO A 27 22.02 4.47 -15.24
CA PRO A 27 22.46 3.97 -16.54
C PRO A 27 23.39 2.76 -16.49
N GLU A 28 24.08 2.54 -15.36
CA GLU A 28 25.05 1.46 -15.14
C GLU A 28 24.37 0.19 -14.58
N ILE A 29 23.09 0.27 -14.22
CA ILE A 29 22.35 -0.83 -13.59
C ILE A 29 21.60 -1.60 -14.66
N ASP A 30 22.12 -2.80 -14.97
CA ASP A 30 21.51 -3.73 -15.92
C ASP A 30 20.58 -4.75 -15.27
N ARG A 31 20.50 -4.76 -13.93
CA ARG A 31 19.60 -5.66 -13.20
C ARG A 31 18.14 -5.41 -13.60
N GLU A 32 17.42 -6.51 -13.77
CA GLU A 32 15.99 -6.55 -13.97
C GLU A 32 15.34 -7.32 -12.82
N TYR A 33 14.16 -6.86 -12.41
CA TYR A 33 13.34 -7.56 -11.44
C TYR A 33 12.59 -8.71 -12.13
N THR A 34 12.60 -9.86 -11.49
CA THR A 34 11.72 -10.98 -11.83
C THR A 34 10.27 -10.68 -11.44
N LEU A 35 9.32 -11.42 -12.01
CA LEU A 35 7.90 -11.34 -11.63
C LEU A 35 7.71 -11.55 -10.12
N TYR A 36 8.44 -12.50 -9.54
CA TYR A 36 8.41 -12.78 -8.10
C TYR A 36 8.89 -11.58 -7.27
N GLU A 37 9.99 -10.94 -7.64
CA GLU A 37 10.50 -9.78 -6.91
C GLU A 37 9.54 -8.59 -6.96
N VAL A 38 8.88 -8.38 -8.11
CA VAL A 38 7.83 -7.35 -8.23
C VAL A 38 6.63 -7.68 -7.34
N ALA A 39 6.09 -8.90 -7.43
CA ALA A 39 4.97 -9.33 -6.61
C ALA A 39 5.27 -9.24 -5.10
N ALA A 40 6.49 -9.62 -4.70
CA ALA A 40 6.96 -9.49 -3.33
C ALA A 40 7.08 -8.02 -2.88
N ALA A 41 7.62 -7.14 -3.73
CA ALA A 41 7.76 -5.71 -3.45
C ALA A 41 6.40 -4.99 -3.34
N MET A 42 5.38 -5.45 -4.08
CA MET A 42 4.03 -4.89 -4.04
C MET A 42 3.16 -5.44 -2.90
N SER A 43 3.46 -6.65 -2.40
CA SER A 43 2.59 -7.37 -1.46
C SER A 43 3.30 -7.71 -0.15
N ALA A 44 4.16 -8.72 -0.15
CA ALA A 44 4.79 -9.25 1.07
C ALA A 44 5.69 -8.22 1.79
N GLY A 45 6.41 -7.39 1.03
CA GLY A 45 7.27 -6.34 1.57
C GLY A 45 6.49 -5.31 2.39
N PRO A 46 5.50 -4.61 1.79
CA PRO A 46 4.65 -3.66 2.51
C PRO A 46 3.89 -4.29 3.69
N ALA A 47 3.30 -5.47 3.51
CA ALA A 47 2.57 -6.14 4.59
C ALA A 47 3.47 -6.43 5.80
N ARG A 48 4.69 -6.92 5.57
CA ARG A 48 5.68 -7.15 6.63
C ARG A 48 6.12 -5.85 7.29
N ALA A 49 6.39 -4.80 6.50
CA ALA A 49 6.82 -3.52 7.02
C ALA A 49 5.77 -2.87 7.94
N LEU A 50 4.49 -3.09 7.66
CA LEU A 50 3.35 -2.60 8.45
C LEU A 50 2.90 -3.56 9.56
N GLY A 51 3.52 -4.73 9.71
CA GLY A 51 3.12 -5.73 10.71
C GLY A 51 1.78 -6.44 10.41
N LEU A 52 1.30 -6.39 9.17
CA LEU A 52 0.03 -6.99 8.75
C LEU A 52 0.19 -8.50 8.52
N THR A 53 0.13 -9.29 9.59
CA THR A 53 0.44 -10.74 9.58
C THR A 53 -0.45 -11.61 8.71
N LYS A 54 -1.68 -11.14 8.40
CA LYS A 54 -2.64 -11.83 7.53
C LYS A 54 -2.64 -11.32 6.08
N LYS A 55 -1.77 -10.38 5.73
CA LYS A 55 -1.73 -9.73 4.39
C LYS A 55 -0.44 -10.07 3.64
N GLY A 56 -0.48 -9.89 2.32
CA GLY A 56 0.70 -10.01 1.46
C GLY A 56 1.23 -11.44 1.30
N SER A 57 0.42 -12.46 1.61
CA SER A 57 0.75 -13.87 1.52
C SER A 57 -0.48 -14.69 1.13
N LEU A 58 -0.27 -15.81 0.44
CA LEU A 58 -1.30 -16.78 0.06
C LEU A 58 -1.34 -18.00 1.00
N GLY A 59 -0.60 -17.93 2.12
CA GLY A 59 -0.55 -19.00 3.11
C GLY A 59 -1.88 -19.19 3.86
N ILE A 60 -2.09 -20.39 4.40
CA ILE A 60 -3.25 -20.70 5.24
C ILE A 60 -3.31 -19.71 6.41
N GLY A 61 -4.49 -19.12 6.64
CA GLY A 61 -4.73 -18.12 7.70
C GLY A 61 -4.53 -16.66 7.27
N CYS A 62 -4.06 -16.41 6.04
CA CYS A 62 -4.08 -15.08 5.44
C CYS A 62 -5.48 -14.74 4.93
N ASP A 63 -5.77 -13.44 4.82
CA ASP A 63 -7.00 -12.98 4.20
C ASP A 63 -6.98 -13.32 2.71
N ALA A 64 -8.14 -13.69 2.17
CA ALA A 64 -8.31 -14.01 0.75
C ALA A 64 -8.35 -12.73 -0.12
N ASP A 65 -7.26 -11.97 -0.07
CA ASP A 65 -6.98 -10.80 -0.90
C ASP A 65 -6.03 -11.25 -2.03
N VAL A 66 -6.58 -11.51 -3.22
CA VAL A 66 -5.86 -12.14 -4.33
C VAL A 66 -6.08 -11.34 -5.61
N VAL A 67 -5.01 -11.16 -6.39
CA VAL A 67 -5.09 -10.63 -7.75
C VAL A 67 -4.58 -11.67 -8.73
N ILE A 68 -5.35 -11.94 -9.78
CA ILE A 68 -5.01 -12.88 -10.84
C ILE A 68 -4.84 -12.09 -12.13
N TYR A 69 -3.70 -12.29 -12.78
CA TYR A 69 -3.36 -11.68 -14.07
C TYR A 69 -3.30 -12.77 -15.13
N ASP A 70 -3.75 -12.47 -16.35
CA ASP A 70 -3.39 -13.28 -17.51
C ASP A 70 -1.94 -12.98 -17.87
N GLU A 71 -1.17 -14.00 -18.24
CA GLU A 71 0.20 -13.83 -18.70
C GLU A 71 0.22 -13.03 -20.01
N ASP A 72 0.99 -11.94 -20.04
CA ASP A 72 1.19 -11.09 -21.21
C ASP A 72 2.65 -10.60 -21.24
N ASP A 73 3.30 -10.68 -22.40
CA ASP A 73 4.67 -10.20 -22.62
C ASP A 73 4.75 -8.68 -22.37
N ASP A 74 3.66 -7.94 -22.59
CA ASP A 74 3.56 -6.55 -22.17
C ASP A 74 3.17 -6.47 -20.68
N VAL A 75 4.19 -6.52 -19.83
CA VAL A 75 4.05 -6.41 -18.36
C VAL A 75 3.27 -5.17 -17.91
N GLU A 76 3.29 -4.07 -18.69
CA GLU A 76 2.50 -2.88 -18.34
C GLU A 76 1.02 -3.12 -18.52
N ARG A 77 0.63 -3.77 -19.62
CA ARG A 77 -0.75 -4.18 -19.87
C ARG A 77 -1.20 -5.25 -18.87
N MET A 78 -0.37 -6.25 -18.62
CA MET A 78 -0.64 -7.32 -17.65
C MET A 78 -1.04 -6.73 -16.29
N PHE A 79 -0.19 -5.90 -15.69
CA PHE A 79 -0.46 -5.34 -14.37
C PHE A 79 -1.55 -4.25 -14.37
N GLY A 80 -1.79 -3.59 -15.51
CA GLY A 80 -2.86 -2.59 -15.65
C GLY A 80 -4.26 -3.19 -15.71
N HIS A 81 -4.39 -4.46 -16.09
CA HIS A 81 -5.67 -5.13 -16.32
C HIS A 81 -5.72 -6.51 -15.64
N PRO A 82 -5.89 -6.57 -14.30
CA PRO A 82 -6.09 -7.84 -13.62
C PRO A 82 -7.35 -8.53 -14.14
N ARG A 83 -7.26 -9.84 -14.35
CA ARG A 83 -8.39 -10.67 -14.76
C ARG A 83 -9.38 -10.86 -13.61
N TYR A 84 -8.87 -11.12 -12.41
CA TYR A 84 -9.68 -11.20 -11.20
C TYR A 84 -9.04 -10.43 -10.06
N VAL A 85 -9.87 -9.79 -9.25
CA VAL A 85 -9.50 -9.29 -7.93
C VAL A 85 -10.48 -9.87 -6.93
N ILE A 86 -9.95 -10.54 -5.92
CA ILE A 86 -10.69 -11.11 -4.80
C ILE A 86 -10.34 -10.30 -3.56
N LYS A 87 -11.35 -9.83 -2.83
CA LYS A 87 -11.21 -9.08 -1.59
C LYS A 87 -11.95 -9.82 -0.50
N ALA A 88 -11.24 -10.22 0.57
CA ALA A 88 -11.81 -10.97 1.69
C ALA A 88 -12.64 -12.20 1.27
N GLY A 89 -12.30 -12.83 0.15
CA GLY A 89 -13.01 -13.99 -0.40
C GLY A 89 -14.13 -13.66 -1.40
N GLU A 90 -14.43 -12.39 -1.64
CA GLU A 90 -15.43 -11.93 -2.60
C GLU A 90 -14.78 -11.45 -3.90
N ILE A 91 -15.35 -11.81 -5.05
CA ILE A 91 -14.86 -11.36 -6.36
C ILE A 91 -15.34 -9.91 -6.57
N VAL A 92 -14.40 -8.97 -6.57
CA VAL A 92 -14.68 -7.53 -6.79
C VAL A 92 -14.37 -7.08 -8.21
N ILE A 93 -13.45 -7.76 -8.90
CA ILE A 93 -13.20 -7.60 -10.34
C ILE A 93 -13.24 -8.97 -11.00
N GLU A 94 -13.92 -9.06 -12.14
CA GLU A 94 -13.99 -10.25 -12.99
C GLU A 94 -13.90 -9.85 -14.46
N GLU A 95 -12.96 -10.45 -15.18
CA GLU A 95 -12.69 -10.22 -16.61
C GLU A 95 -12.50 -8.71 -16.92
N GLY A 96 -11.90 -7.97 -15.98
CA GLY A 96 -11.64 -6.53 -16.09
C GLY A 96 -12.80 -5.62 -15.67
N ASP A 97 -13.98 -6.16 -15.37
CA ASP A 97 -15.14 -5.40 -14.92
C ASP A 97 -15.26 -5.40 -13.39
N ILE A 98 -15.66 -4.26 -12.82
CA ILE A 98 -16.01 -4.17 -11.39
C ILE A 98 -17.34 -4.90 -11.17
N ARG A 99 -17.36 -5.85 -10.24
CA ARG A 99 -18.54 -6.64 -9.85
C ARG A 99 -19.17 -6.12 -8.56
N GLU A 100 -18.34 -5.91 -7.55
CA GLU A 100 -18.76 -5.54 -6.21
C GLU A 100 -17.87 -4.44 -5.64
N THR A 101 -18.42 -3.64 -4.74
CA THR A 101 -17.68 -2.58 -4.02
C THR A 101 -17.91 -2.73 -2.51
N PRO A 102 -17.42 -3.82 -1.88
CA PRO A 102 -17.60 -4.03 -0.46
C PRO A 102 -16.87 -2.95 0.35
N GLN A 103 -17.41 -2.61 1.52
CA GLN A 103 -16.73 -1.72 2.45
C GLN A 103 -15.45 -2.38 2.99
N GLY A 104 -14.42 -1.55 3.18
CA GLY A 104 -13.15 -1.99 3.73
C GLY A 104 -13.18 -2.15 5.25
N ARG A 105 -12.01 -2.49 5.81
CA ARG A 105 -11.73 -2.46 7.25
C ARG A 105 -10.76 -1.33 7.56
N GLU A 106 -10.93 -0.71 8.72
CA GLU A 106 -10.03 0.32 9.22
C GLU A 106 -9.08 -0.26 10.28
N TYR A 107 -7.79 -0.24 9.99
CA TYR A 107 -6.74 -0.76 10.86
C TYR A 107 -6.29 0.33 11.83
N LEU A 108 -6.51 0.14 13.13
CA LEU A 108 -6.11 1.09 14.17
C LEU A 108 -5.09 0.49 15.12
N CYS A 109 -4.03 1.23 15.41
CA CYS A 109 -3.03 0.86 16.41
C CYS A 109 -3.39 1.47 17.77
N ARG A 110 -3.24 0.70 18.86
CA ARG A 110 -3.40 1.19 20.23
C ARG A 110 -2.04 1.27 20.94
N PRO A 111 -1.31 2.39 20.81
CA PRO A 111 -0.07 2.57 21.56
C PRO A 111 -0.35 2.72 23.06
N PRO A 112 0.62 2.43 23.92
CA PRO A 112 0.53 2.78 25.34
C PRO A 112 0.43 4.30 25.48
N ILE A 113 -0.59 4.76 26.20
CA ILE A 113 -0.86 6.18 26.44
C ILE A 113 -0.47 6.52 27.88
N ALA A 114 0.34 7.57 28.05
CA ALA A 114 0.70 8.07 29.38
C ALA A 114 -0.54 8.64 30.08
N PRO A 115 -0.78 8.30 31.37
CA PRO A 115 -2.00 8.74 32.07
C PRO A 115 -2.21 10.26 32.13
N ASP A 116 -1.13 11.03 32.04
CA ASP A 116 -1.09 12.50 32.13
C ASP A 116 -1.03 13.21 30.77
N ILE A 117 -1.14 12.47 29.65
CA ILE A 117 -0.96 13.05 28.31
C ILE A 117 -1.98 14.13 27.98
N GLU A 118 -3.23 13.97 28.42
CA GLU A 118 -4.29 14.94 28.14
C GLU A 118 -4.09 16.21 28.94
N ASP A 119 -3.69 16.10 30.22
CA ASP A 119 -3.35 17.24 31.07
C ASP A 119 -2.18 18.03 30.49
N PHE A 120 -1.24 17.35 29.85
CA PHE A 120 -0.12 17.98 29.14
C PHE A 120 -0.56 18.68 27.84
N LEU A 121 -1.40 18.04 27.02
CA LEU A 121 -1.79 18.55 25.70
C LEU A 121 -2.85 19.66 25.75
N ARG A 122 -3.81 19.55 26.67
CA ARG A 122 -5.01 20.39 26.72
C ARG A 122 -4.72 21.90 26.83
N PRO A 123 -3.86 22.39 27.76
CA PRO A 123 -3.58 23.82 27.85
C PRO A 123 -2.99 24.37 26.56
N ARG A 124 -2.07 23.62 25.96
CA ARG A 124 -1.41 24.03 24.72
C ARG A 124 -2.36 24.02 23.53
N PHE A 125 -3.28 23.05 23.49
CA PHE A 125 -4.29 22.97 22.46
C PHE A 125 -5.23 24.18 22.53
N GLU A 126 -5.78 24.49 23.70
CA GLU A 126 -6.70 25.61 23.91
C GLU A 126 -6.08 26.99 23.60
N ASP A 127 -4.78 27.15 23.87
CA ASP A 127 -4.05 28.39 23.50
C ASP A 127 -3.88 28.57 21.98
N CYS A 128 -3.90 27.48 21.20
CA CYS A 128 -3.46 27.48 19.80
C CYS A 128 -4.57 27.14 18.80
N TYR A 129 -5.62 26.45 19.22
CA TYR A 129 -6.71 25.99 18.37
C TYR A 129 -7.99 26.82 18.54
N THR A 130 -8.87 26.71 17.55
CA THR A 130 -10.16 27.40 17.51
C THR A 130 -11.34 26.51 17.91
N MET A 131 -11.08 25.28 18.37
CA MET A 131 -12.07 24.34 18.88
C MET A 131 -11.67 23.84 20.27
N SER A 132 -12.64 23.30 21.02
CA SER A 132 -12.33 22.67 22.30
C SER A 132 -11.61 21.35 22.11
N PHE A 133 -10.77 20.99 23.08
CA PHE A 133 -9.98 19.76 23.04
C PHE A 133 -10.87 18.50 22.97
N GLU A 134 -12.05 18.51 23.61
CA GLU A 134 -13.01 17.41 23.62
C GLU A 134 -13.56 17.07 22.24
N ASN A 135 -13.60 18.05 21.33
CA ASN A 135 -14.14 17.88 19.98
C ASN A 135 -13.06 17.46 18.96
N TYR A 136 -11.80 17.32 19.40
CA TYR A 136 -10.67 16.98 18.52
C TYR A 136 -10.55 15.48 18.24
N PRO A 137 -10.71 14.56 19.22
CA PRO A 137 -10.63 13.12 18.96
C PRO A 137 -11.69 12.65 17.97
N VAL A 138 -11.30 11.72 17.10
CA VAL A 138 -12.26 10.99 16.26
C VAL A 138 -12.92 9.92 17.13
N GLU A 139 -14.24 10.02 17.28
CA GLU A 139 -15.05 9.05 18.01
C GLU A 139 -15.05 7.70 17.28
N LEU A 140 -14.89 6.59 18.02
CA LEU A 140 -14.78 5.25 17.43
C LEU A 140 -16.03 4.80 16.65
N ASP A 141 -17.20 5.34 16.98
CA ASP A 141 -18.46 5.06 16.30
C ASP A 141 -18.54 5.67 14.88
N ARG A 142 -17.65 6.61 14.56
CA ARG A 142 -17.49 7.18 13.22
C ARG A 142 -16.60 6.34 12.31
N ILE A 143 -15.97 5.30 12.85
CA ILE A 143 -15.00 4.46 12.16
C ILE A 143 -15.67 3.13 11.84
N GLU A 144 -15.74 2.78 10.55
CA GLU A 144 -16.44 1.57 10.12
C GLU A 144 -15.49 0.34 10.15
N HIS A 145 -16.03 -0.82 10.56
CA HIS A 145 -15.34 -2.12 10.51
C HIS A 145 -13.91 -2.11 11.09
N VAL A 146 -13.77 -1.56 12.29
CA VAL A 146 -12.47 -1.39 12.97
C VAL A 146 -11.80 -2.74 13.27
N GLU A 147 -10.53 -2.86 12.87
CA GLU A 147 -9.61 -3.91 13.30
C GLU A 147 -8.53 -3.28 14.19
N MET A 148 -8.62 -3.55 15.50
CA MET A 148 -7.65 -3.05 16.47
C MET A 148 -6.39 -3.92 16.50
N HIS A 149 -5.23 -3.29 16.41
CA HIS A 149 -3.92 -3.90 16.54
C HIS A 149 -3.20 -3.37 17.78
N ASP A 150 -2.69 -4.30 18.58
CA ASP A 150 -1.81 -3.97 19.70
C ASP A 150 -0.44 -3.55 19.18
N CYS A 151 0.20 -2.59 19.88
CA CYS A 151 1.55 -2.09 19.61
C CYS A 151 2.60 -2.77 20.47
#